data_AF-A0A967W175-F1
#
_entry.id   AF-A0A967W175-F1
#
_cell.length_a   1.000
_cell.length_b   1.000
_cell.length_c   1.000
_cell.angle_alpha   90.00
_cell.angle_beta   90.00
_cell.angle_gamma   90.00
#
_symmetry.space_group_name_H-M   'P 1'
#
loop_
_entity.id
_entity.type
_entity.pdbx_description
1 polymer ?
#
loop_
_entity_poly.entity_id
_entity_poly.type
_entity_poly.pdbx_seq_one_letter_code
_entity_poly.pdbx_strand_id
1 'polypeptide(L)' 'FLFPYAYRSNGIGKLIGKPVPGTGTAVWWETQIDPTIVFGIPMIATIGKEGRPTENLQINPDIDV' A
#
# COMPACT_ATOMS: atom_id res chain seq x y z
N PHE A 1 1.04 4.12 -0.77
CA PHE A 1 1.10 3.04 -1.77
C PHE A 1 -0.11 3.03 -2.72
N LEU A 2 -1.35 2.89 -2.23
CA LEU A 2 -2.53 2.68 -3.09
C LEU A 2 -2.78 3.76 -4.15
N PHE A 3 -2.62 5.04 -3.80
CA PHE A 3 -2.79 6.13 -4.75
C PHE A 3 -1.81 6.07 -5.94
N PRO A 4 -0.47 6.06 -5.75
CA PRO A 4 0.45 5.97 -6.88
C PRO A 4 0.29 4.66 -7.67
N TYR A 5 -0.11 3.56 -7.02
CA TYR A 5 -0.46 2.31 -7.70
C TYR A 5 -1.60 2.56 -8.70
N ALA A 6 -2.76 2.99 -8.21
CA ALA A 6 -3.95 3.22 -9.02
C ALA A 6 -3.72 4.28 -10.11
N TYR A 7 -2.99 5.35 -9.78
CA TYR A 7 -2.64 6.41 -10.73
C TYR A 7 -1.85 5.89 -11.93
N ARG A 8 -0.80 5.09 -11.67
CA ARG A 8 -0.03 4.42 -12.73
C ARG A 8 -0.86 3.36 -13.45
N SER A 9 -1.53 2.48 -12.70
CA SER A 9 -2.32 1.38 -13.28
C SER A 9 -3.40 1.90 -14.22
N ASN A 10 -3.99 3.06 -13.94
CA ASN A 10 -4.99 3.69 -14.80
C ASN A 10 -4.39 4.60 -15.89
N GLY A 11 -3.07 4.71 -15.99
CA GLY A 11 -2.39 5.48 -17.02
C GLY A 11 -2.62 6.99 -16.92
N ILE A 12 -2.91 7.52 -15.73
CA ILE A 12 -3.26 8.94 -15.55
C ILE A 12 -2.05 9.85 -15.81
N GLY A 13 -0.84 9.40 -15.46
CA GLY A 13 0.40 10.12 -15.75
C GLY A 13 1.64 9.48 -15.15
N LYS A 14 2.75 10.24 -15.18
CA LYS A 14 4.05 9.80 -14.63
C LYS A 14 4.13 10.00 -13.13
N LEU A 15 4.84 9.08 -12.46
CA LEU A 15 5.23 9.17 -11.05
C LEU A 15 6.64 9.77 -10.92
N ILE A 16 6.81 10.74 -10.02
CA ILE A 16 8.08 11.41 -9.73
C ILE A 16 8.36 11.28 -8.23
N GLY A 17 9.58 10.91 -7.83
CA GLY A 17 9.95 10.80 -6.41
C GLY A 17 10.92 9.65 -6.14
N LYS A 18 10.74 8.96 -5.01
CA LYS A 18 11.46 7.74 -4.61
C LYS A 18 10.57 6.49 -4.66
N PRO A 19 11.14 5.28 -4.63
CA PRO A 19 10.37 4.05 -4.52
C PRO A 19 9.43 4.05 -3.31
N VAL A 20 8.20 3.58 -3.51
CA VAL A 20 7.16 3.45 -2.48
C VAL A 20 7.01 1.97 -2.13
N PRO A 21 7.22 1.56 -0.86
CA PRO A 21 7.02 0.18 -0.43
C PRO A 21 5.59 -0.31 -0.66
N GLY A 22 5.46 -1.61 -0.93
CA GLY A 22 4.18 -2.27 -1.19
C GLY A 22 3.33 -2.48 0.06
N THR A 23 2.70 -1.42 0.57
CA THR A 23 1.82 -1.45 1.76
C THR A 23 0.36 -1.43 1.31
N GLY A 24 -0.07 -2.50 0.65
CA GLY A 24 -1.38 -2.61 -0.01
C GLY A 24 -2.50 -3.19 0.87
N THR A 25 -2.16 -3.64 2.08
CA THR A 25 -3.08 -4.26 3.03
C THR A 25 -3.65 -3.22 4.00
N ALA A 26 -4.96 -3.19 4.17
CA ALA A 26 -5.61 -2.41 5.22
C ALA A 26 -5.56 -3.18 6.55
N VAL A 27 -5.01 -2.51 7.56
CA VAL A 27 -4.87 -3.04 8.92
C VAL A 27 -5.91 -2.37 9.80
N TRP A 28 -6.68 -3.18 10.52
CA TRP A 28 -7.58 -2.72 11.57
C TRP A 28 -6.81 -2.61 12.87
N TRP A 29 -6.89 -1.44 13.52
CA TRP A 29 -6.15 -1.15 14.74
C TRP A 29 -7.11 -1.02 15.92
N GLU A 30 -6.89 -1.82 16.96
CA GLU A 30 -7.69 -1.79 18.20
C GLU A 30 -6.84 -1.50 19.43
N THR A 31 -7.38 -0.66 20.31
CA THR A 31 -6.92 -0.56 21.70
C THR A 31 -7.35 -1.80 22.47
N GLN A 32 -6.43 -2.41 23.21
CA GLN A 32 -6.71 -3.62 23.99
C GLN A 32 -7.20 -3.29 25.41
N ILE A 33 -7.48 -4.32 26.22
CA ILE A 33 -7.85 -4.18 27.63
C ILE A 33 -6.79 -3.38 28.40
N ASP A 34 -5.51 -3.64 28.13
CA ASP A 34 -4.43 -2.74 28.51
C ASP A 34 -4.38 -1.57 27.50
N PRO A 35 -4.69 -0.34 27.92
CA PRO A 35 -4.78 0.81 27.03
C PRO A 35 -3.42 1.27 26.50
N THR A 36 -2.30 0.74 27.02
CA THR A 36 -0.95 1.00 26.48
C THR A 36 -0.63 0.16 25.24
N ILE A 37 -1.46 -0.83 24.92
CA ILE A 37 -1.28 -1.74 23.79
C ILE A 37 -2.24 -1.38 22.66
N VAL A 38 -1.68 -1.24 21.45
CA VAL A 38 -2.42 -1.12 20.20
C VAL A 38 -2.09 -2.33 19.33
N PHE A 39 -3.12 -3.10 18.96
CA PHE A 39 -2.98 -4.32 18.18
C PHE A 39 -3.48 -4.11 16.75
N GLY A 40 -2.73 -4.59 15.76
CA GLY A 40 -3.04 -4.45 14.34
C GLY A 40 -3.39 -5.79 13.70
N ILE A 41 -4.56 -5.87 13.06
CA ILE A 41 -5.04 -7.07 12.36
C ILE A 41 -5.11 -6.78 10.85
N PRO A 42 -4.31 -7.45 10.01
CA PRO A 42 -4.41 -7.30 8.56
C PRO A 42 -5.70 -7.98 8.08
N MET A 43 -6.69 -7.19 7.65
CA MET A 43 -8.01 -7.72 7.30
C MET A 43 -8.29 -7.74 5.80
N ILE A 44 -7.85 -6.72 5.06
CA ILE A 44 -8.22 -6.55 3.66
C ILE A 44 -6.98 -6.37 2.81
N ALA A 45 -6.75 -7.33 1.91
CA ALA A 45 -5.74 -7.21 0.87
C ALA A 45 -6.32 -6.52 -0.36
N THR A 46 -5.60 -5.53 -0.91
CA THR A 46 -5.93 -4.99 -2.24
C THR A 46 -5.32 -5.90 -3.31
N ILE A 47 -6.15 -6.44 -4.20
CA ILE A 47 -5.71 -7.25 -5.34
C ILE A 47 -5.35 -6.34 -6.52
N GLY A 48 -4.13 -6.48 -6.99
CA GLY A 48 -3.62 -5.70 -8.12
C GLY A 48 -3.97 -6.30 -9.48
N LYS A 49 -3.59 -5.60 -10.55
CA LYS A 49 -3.63 -6.08 -11.94
C LYS A 49 -2.79 -7.35 -12.14
N GLU A 50 -1.85 -7.61 -11.24
CA GLU A 50 -1.01 -8.80 -11.22
C GLU A 50 -1.77 -10.05 -10.72
N GLY A 51 -3.04 -9.92 -10.32
CA GLY A 51 -3.86 -11.04 -9.84
C GLY A 51 -3.46 -11.56 -8.45
N ARG A 52 -2.66 -10.78 -7.70
CA ARG A 52 -2.18 -11.12 -6.35
C ARG A 52 -2.36 -9.93 -5.40
N PRO A 53 -2.28 -10.15 -4.07
CA PRO A 53 -2.19 -9.06 -3.11
C PRO A 53 -1.07 -8.09 -3.45
N THR A 54 -1.35 -6.80 -3.31
CA THR A 54 -0.37 -5.72 -3.52
C THR A 54 0.54 -5.48 -2.32
N GLU A 55 0.39 -6.28 -1.26
CA GLU A 55 1.37 -6.33 -0.17
C GLU A 55 2.71 -6.85 -0.69
N ASN A 56 3.80 -6.22 -0.26
CA ASN A 56 5.17 -6.47 -0.75
C ASN A 56 5.34 -6.27 -2.27
N LEU A 57 4.46 -5.49 -2.91
CA LEU A 57 4.64 -5.03 -4.29
C LEU A 57 5.19 -3.61 -4.29
N GLN A 58 6.52 -3.42 -4.38
CA GLN A 58 7.10 -2.07 -4.45
C GLN A 58 6.73 -1.35 -5.75
N ILE A 59 6.49 -0.03 -5.67
CA ILE A 59 6.34 0.85 -6.84
C ILE A 59 7.60 1.70 -6.98
N ASN A 60 8.29 1.56 -8.11
CA ASN A 60 9.36 2.48 -8.50
C ASN A 60 8.75 3.67 -9.24
N PRO A 61 9.24 4.91 -9.09
CA PRO A 61 8.77 6.06 -9.87
C PRO A 61 9.22 5.97 -11.34
N ASP A 62 8.64 6.77 -12.22
CA ASP A 62 9.10 6.92 -13.61
C ASP A 62 10.28 7.90 -13.71
N ILE A 63 10.35 8.86 -12.78
CA ILE A 63 11.46 9.81 -12.62
C ILE A 63 11.92 9.75 -11.16
N ASP A 64 13.16 9.34 -10.95
CA ASP A 64 13.79 9.25 -9.62
C ASP A 64 14.43 10.59 -9.24
N VAL A 65 14.09 11.11 -8.05
CA VAL A 65 14.64 12.35 -7.47
C VAL A 65 14.98 12.16 -6.01
#